data_AF-A0A270B3J9-F1
#
_entry.id   AF-A0A270B3J9-F1
#
_cell.length_a   1.000
_cell.length_b   1.000
_cell.length_c   1.000
_cell.angle_alpha   90.00
_cell.angle_beta   90.00
_cell.angle_gamma   90.00
#
_symmetry.space_group_name_H-M   'P 1'
#
loop_
_entity.id
_entity.type
_entity.pdbx_description
1 polymer ?
#
loop_
_entity_poly.entity_id
_entity_poly.type
_entity_poly.pdbx_seq_one_letter_code
_entity_poly.pdbx_strand_id
1 'polypeptide(L)'
;MDVVPQPRPAEARIERSVLEVMDHLVALLDETCQDFEGVQRVVGENMAASPLSDQDVQVLQKLDSATQTVEAVSTILKNLITSGGQCVGQSLDVAALSRGVKLSHVVQVLQNGIEAEPECHSGEV
;
A
#
# COMPACT_ATOMS: atom_id res chain seq x y z
N MET A 1 5.92 53.54 26.59
CA MET A 1 5.63 52.13 26.97
C MET A 1 5.98 51.29 25.76
N ASP A 2 7.16 50.68 25.76
CA ASP A 2 7.56 49.73 24.72
C ASP A 2 6.89 48.39 24.99
N VAL A 3 6.02 47.97 24.08
CA VAL A 3 5.41 46.64 24.08
C VAL A 3 6.45 45.69 23.51
N VAL A 4 7.16 44.99 24.38
CA VAL A 4 8.08 43.91 24.00
C VAL A 4 7.26 42.79 23.36
N PRO A 5 7.49 42.44 22.08
CA PRO A 5 6.80 41.32 21.44
C PRO A 5 7.24 40.02 22.12
N GLN A 6 6.30 39.26 22.68
CA GLN A 6 6.60 37.93 23.18
C GLN A 6 6.95 36.98 22.02
N PRO A 7 7.98 36.12 22.15
CA PRO A 7 8.29 35.11 21.15
C PRO A 7 7.10 34.14 21.07
N ARG A 8 6.56 33.94 19.87
CA ARG A 8 5.58 32.87 19.63
C ARG A 8 6.25 31.53 19.93
N PRO A 9 5.56 30.57 20.58
CA PRO A 9 6.10 29.23 20.74
C PRO A 9 6.44 28.69 19.35
N ALA A 10 7.72 28.39 19.13
CA ALA A 10 8.15 27.71 17.93
C ALA A 10 7.39 26.38 17.89
N GLU A 11 6.58 26.17 16.85
CA GLU A 11 5.97 24.89 16.59
C GLU A 11 7.09 23.85 16.63
N ALA A 12 7.01 22.92 17.59
CA ALA A 12 8.01 21.88 17.74
C ALA A 12 7.99 21.04 16.46
N ARG A 13 8.95 21.29 15.57
CA ARG A 13 9.14 20.52 14.36
C ARG A 13 9.51 19.11 14.79
N ILE A 14 8.60 18.17 14.60
CA ILE A 14 8.87 16.76 14.85
C ILE A 14 9.70 16.26 13.66
N GLU A 15 11.01 16.15 13.84
CA GLU A 15 11.91 15.56 12.85
C GLU A 15 11.89 14.04 13.03
N ARG A 16 11.43 13.32 12.00
CA ARG A 16 11.45 11.84 11.94
C ARG A 16 12.29 11.40 10.76
N SER A 17 12.98 10.27 10.91
CA SER A 17 13.70 9.68 9.78
C SER A 17 12.72 9.10 8.76
N VAL A 18 13.08 9.10 7.47
CA VAL A 18 12.26 8.48 6.41
C VAL A 18 12.00 7.00 6.72
N LEU A 19 13.02 6.29 7.23
CA LEU A 19 12.91 4.89 7.62
C LEU A 19 11.90 4.68 8.75
N GLU A 20 11.89 5.54 9.76
CA GLU A 20 10.93 5.49 10.86
C GLU A 20 9.49 5.76 10.37
N VAL A 21 9.31 6.74 9.48
CA VAL A 21 7.98 6.99 8.88
C VAL A 21 7.53 5.79 8.06
N MET A 22 8.42 5.20 7.27
CA MET A 22 8.12 4.01 6.47
C MET A 22 7.76 2.80 7.32
N ASP A 23 8.45 2.57 8.44
CA ASP A 23 8.16 1.48 9.37
C ASP A 23 6.76 1.64 9.99
N HIS A 24 6.41 2.86 10.40
CA HIS A 24 5.05 3.17 10.88
C HIS A 24 3.98 2.96 9.80
N LEU A 25 4.25 3.33 8.54
CA LEU A 25 3.32 3.10 7.44
C LEU A 25 3.14 1.61 7.14
N VAL A 26 4.21 0.83 7.20
CA VAL A 26 4.15 -0.62 7.07
C VAL A 26 3.26 -1.23 8.15
N ALA A 27 3.46 -0.83 9.41
CA ALA A 27 2.64 -1.31 10.52
C ALA A 27 1.15 -1.00 10.32
N LEU A 28 0.83 0.21 9.84
CA LEU A 28 -0.54 0.62 9.55
C LEU A 28 -1.17 -0.19 8.40
N LEU A 29 -0.40 -0.47 7.34
CA LEU A 29 -0.89 -1.27 6.21
C LEU A 29 -1.10 -2.73 6.63
N ASP A 30 -0.22 -3.29 7.46
CA ASP A 30 -0.37 -4.64 7.99
C ASP A 30 -1.61 -4.76 8.89
N GLU A 31 -1.87 -3.77 9.76
CA GLU A 31 -3.10 -3.70 10.57
C GLU A 31 -4.34 -3.61 9.68
N THR A 32 -4.30 -2.76 8.66
CA THR A 32 -5.42 -2.60 7.71
C THR A 32 -5.69 -3.90 6.93
N CYS A 33 -4.65 -4.63 6.52
CA CYS A 33 -4.80 -5.94 5.90
C CYS A 33 -5.49 -6.93 6.84
N GLN A 34 -5.08 -6.97 8.12
CA GLN A 34 -5.70 -7.86 9.12
C GLN A 34 -7.17 -7.53 9.36
N ASP A 35 -7.53 -6.24 9.40
CA ASP A 35 -8.92 -5.81 9.51
C ASP A 35 -9.76 -6.28 8.31
N PHE A 36 -9.24 -6.14 7.09
CA PHE A 36 -9.94 -6.60 5.89
C PHE A 36 -10.10 -8.12 5.85
N GLU A 37 -9.05 -8.88 6.15
CA GLU A 37 -9.12 -10.34 6.28
C GLU A 37 -10.13 -10.75 7.36
N GLY A 38 -10.18 -10.02 8.48
CA GLY A 38 -11.15 -10.20 9.55
C GLY A 38 -12.59 -10.03 9.06
N VAL A 39 -12.86 -8.96 8.29
CA VAL A 39 -14.17 -8.70 7.67
C VAL A 39 -14.54 -9.81 6.69
N GLN A 40 -13.63 -10.19 5.78
CA GLN A 40 -13.87 -11.24 4.80
C GLN A 40 -14.17 -12.58 5.48
N ARG A 41 -13.44 -12.92 6.55
CA ARG A 41 -13.69 -14.12 7.35
C ARG A 41 -15.07 -14.10 7.98
N VAL A 42 -15.46 -13.01 8.64
CA VAL A 42 -16.79 -12.87 9.26
C VAL A 42 -17.87 -12.99 8.20
N VAL A 43 -17.71 -12.36 7.04
CA VAL A 43 -18.69 -12.50 5.94
C VAL A 43 -18.75 -13.94 5.44
N GLY A 44 -17.61 -14.61 5.24
CA GLY A 44 -17.54 -16.01 4.83
C GLY A 44 -18.20 -16.97 5.84
N GLU A 45 -18.07 -16.71 7.14
CA GLU A 45 -18.77 -17.47 8.19
C GLU A 45 -20.29 -17.25 8.13
N ASN A 46 -20.75 -16.02 7.86
CA ASN A 46 -22.17 -15.69 7.73
C ASN A 46 -22.80 -16.22 6.43
N MET A 47 -22.01 -16.38 5.36
CA MET A 47 -22.46 -17.01 4.11
C MET A 47 -23.00 -18.43 4.30
N ALA A 48 -22.49 -19.15 5.31
CA ALA A 48 -22.98 -20.47 5.66
C ALA A 48 -24.42 -20.44 6.22
N ALA A 49 -24.84 -19.32 6.82
CA ALA A 49 -26.17 -19.12 7.37
C ALA A 49 -27.14 -18.48 6.37
N SER A 50 -26.65 -17.60 5.49
CA SER A 50 -27.44 -16.97 4.43
C SER A 50 -26.58 -16.73 3.19
N PRO A 51 -26.92 -17.33 2.03
CA PRO A 51 -26.19 -17.10 0.79
C PRO A 51 -26.23 -15.63 0.39
N LEU A 52 -25.08 -15.11 -0.04
CA LEU A 52 -24.96 -13.74 -0.55
C LEU A 52 -25.57 -13.59 -1.94
N SER A 53 -25.97 -12.37 -2.27
CA SER A 53 -26.33 -12.03 -3.64
C SER A 53 -25.08 -11.93 -4.53
N ASP A 54 -25.25 -12.03 -5.84
CA ASP A 54 -24.16 -11.83 -6.81
C ASP A 54 -23.49 -10.45 -6.64
N GLN A 55 -24.27 -9.44 -6.27
CA GLN A 55 -23.75 -8.09 -6.02
C GLN A 55 -22.82 -8.05 -4.81
N ASP A 56 -23.17 -8.75 -3.73
CA ASP A 56 -22.36 -8.83 -2.52
C ASP A 56 -21.07 -9.63 -2.77
N VAL A 57 -21.14 -10.71 -3.55
CA VAL A 57 -19.97 -11.49 -3.98
C VAL A 57 -19.00 -10.60 -4.78
N GLN A 58 -19.50 -9.78 -5.70
CA GLN A 58 -18.66 -8.83 -6.43
C GLN A 58 -18.00 -7.79 -5.51
N VAL A 59 -18.70 -7.31 -4.48
CA VAL A 59 -18.13 -6.39 -3.49
C VAL A 59 -17.03 -7.08 -2.69
N LEU A 60 -17.22 -8.35 -2.29
CA LEU A 60 -16.19 -9.13 -1.59
C LEU A 60 -14.96 -9.38 -2.46
N GLN A 61 -15.13 -9.66 -3.75
CA GLN A 61 -14.01 -9.79 -4.69
C GLN A 61 -13.21 -8.48 -4.80
N LYS A 62 -13.90 -7.33 -4.77
CA LYS A 62 -13.22 -6.02 -4.73
C LYS A 62 -12.47 -5.80 -3.42
N LEU A 63 -13.05 -6.20 -2.29
CA LEU A 63 -12.38 -6.16 -0.98
C LEU A 63 -11.14 -7.07 -0.96
N ASP A 64 -11.22 -8.26 -1.55
CA ASP A 64 -10.08 -9.17 -1.70
C ASP A 64 -8.94 -8.55 -2.52
N SER A 65 -9.29 -8.00 -3.70
CA SER A 65 -8.34 -7.29 -4.55
C SER A 65 -7.69 -6.11 -3.83
N ALA A 66 -8.46 -5.33 -3.07
CA ALA A 66 -7.94 -4.23 -2.26
C ALA A 66 -6.98 -4.73 -1.16
N THR A 67 -7.34 -5.82 -0.48
CA THR A 67 -6.51 -6.44 0.58
C THR A 67 -5.16 -6.91 0.02
N GLN A 68 -5.18 -7.60 -1.11
CA GLN A 68 -3.95 -8.05 -1.78
C GLN A 68 -3.09 -6.87 -2.25
N THR A 69 -3.72 -5.78 -2.71
CA THR A 69 -3.01 -4.56 -3.12
C THR A 69 -2.30 -3.91 -1.92
N VAL A 70 -2.97 -3.81 -0.77
CA VAL A 70 -2.38 -3.28 0.47
C VAL A 70 -1.22 -4.18 0.94
N GLU A 71 -1.37 -5.50 0.90
CA GLU A 71 -0.30 -6.46 1.25
C GLU A 71 0.92 -6.30 0.35
N ALA A 72 0.69 -6.12 -0.96
CA ALA A 72 1.74 -5.88 -1.94
C ALA A 72 2.49 -4.57 -1.66
N VAL A 73 1.78 -3.48 -1.37
CA VAL A 73 2.38 -2.18 -1.02
C VAL A 73 3.18 -2.28 0.28
N SER A 74 2.63 -2.94 1.32
CA SER A 74 3.35 -3.19 2.57
C SER A 74 4.66 -3.95 2.32
N THR A 75 4.61 -5.00 1.49
CA THR A 75 5.79 -5.79 1.12
C THR A 75 6.84 -4.95 0.39
N ILE A 76 6.42 -4.08 -0.54
CA ILE A 76 7.33 -3.17 -1.26
C ILE A 76 8.00 -2.20 -0.29
N LEU A 77 7.24 -1.62 0.64
CA LEU A 77 7.78 -0.70 1.64
C LEU A 77 8.77 -1.42 2.57
N LYS A 78 8.47 -2.64 3.03
CA LYS A 78 9.40 -3.50 3.78
C LYS A 78 10.68 -3.73 3.00
N ASN A 79 10.57 -4.11 1.72
CA ASN A 79 11.72 -4.32 0.85
C ASN A 79 12.57 -3.04 0.69
N LEU A 80 11.93 -1.88 0.61
CA LEU A 80 12.59 -0.58 0.51
C LEU A 80 13.30 -0.19 1.82
N ILE A 81 12.71 -0.49 2.98
CA ILE A 81 13.35 -0.33 4.30
C ILE A 81 14.60 -1.22 4.39
N THR A 82 14.50 -2.51 4.05
CA THR A 82 15.64 -3.43 4.06
C THR A 82 16.72 -3.08 3.05
N SER A 83 16.36 -2.39 1.96
CA SER A 83 17.32 -1.85 0.98
C SER A 83 18.10 -0.65 1.52
N GLY A 84 17.85 -0.24 2.77
CA GLY A 84 18.75 0.60 3.54
C GLY A 84 18.81 2.04 3.06
N GLY A 85 17.70 2.60 2.58
CA GLY A 85 17.62 4.00 2.16
C GLY A 85 18.69 4.32 1.13
N GLN A 86 18.57 3.74 -0.06
CA GLN A 86 19.42 4.12 -1.20
C GLN A 86 19.49 5.65 -1.28
N CYS A 87 20.70 6.19 -1.08
CA CYS A 87 20.94 7.62 -1.07
C CYS A 87 20.29 8.27 -2.29
N VAL A 88 19.77 9.48 -2.09
CA VAL A 88 19.27 10.36 -3.16
C VAL A 88 20.25 10.31 -4.34
N GLY A 89 19.86 9.67 -5.45
CA GLY A 89 20.68 9.51 -6.65
C GLY A 89 21.02 8.06 -7.05
N GLN A 90 20.71 7.04 -6.24
CA GLN A 90 20.85 5.64 -6.64
C GLN A 90 19.55 5.08 -7.25
N SER A 91 19.69 4.34 -8.34
CA SER A 91 18.57 3.64 -8.99
C SER A 91 18.11 2.45 -8.14
N LEU A 92 16.83 2.43 -7.81
CA LEU A 92 16.20 1.30 -7.13
C LEU A 92 16.10 0.10 -8.08
N ASP A 93 16.53 -1.06 -7.61
CA ASP A 93 16.32 -2.32 -8.33
C ASP A 93 14.86 -2.76 -8.14
N VAL A 94 14.06 -2.64 -9.20
CA VAL A 94 12.64 -3.02 -9.19
C VAL A 94 12.47 -4.52 -8.92
N ALA A 95 13.42 -5.37 -9.29
CA ALA A 95 13.38 -6.80 -8.98
C ALA A 95 13.59 -7.08 -7.48
N ALA A 96 14.42 -6.28 -6.81
CA ALA A 96 14.58 -6.34 -5.36
C ALA A 96 13.32 -5.81 -4.64
N LEU A 97 12.73 -4.70 -5.13
CA LEU A 97 11.52 -4.10 -4.54
C LEU A 97 10.27 -4.98 -4.68
N SER A 98 10.12 -5.66 -5.81
CA SER A 98 8.97 -6.53 -6.08
C SER A 98 9.10 -7.94 -5.51
N ARG A 99 10.20 -8.24 -4.79
CA ARG A 99 10.42 -9.58 -4.23
C ARG A 99 9.31 -9.94 -3.24
N GLY A 100 8.65 -11.08 -3.50
CA GLY A 100 7.55 -11.56 -2.66
C GLY A 100 6.18 -10.97 -3.00
N VAL A 101 6.11 -9.99 -3.91
CA VAL A 101 4.85 -9.46 -4.43
C VAL A 101 4.25 -10.46 -5.43
N LYS A 102 3.04 -10.96 -5.14
CA LYS A 102 2.35 -11.95 -5.99
C LYS A 102 1.50 -11.33 -7.10
N LEU A 103 1.18 -10.04 -6.96
CA LEU A 103 0.33 -9.31 -7.91
C LEU A 103 1.15 -8.76 -9.07
N SER A 104 1.01 -9.36 -10.25
CA SER A 104 1.71 -8.96 -11.47
C SER A 104 1.43 -7.50 -11.87
N HIS A 105 0.20 -7.02 -11.68
CA HIS A 105 -0.16 -5.64 -11.98
C HIS A 105 0.60 -4.64 -11.11
N VAL A 106 0.86 -4.96 -9.83
CA VAL A 106 1.65 -4.10 -8.94
C VAL A 106 3.10 -4.03 -9.42
N VAL A 107 3.67 -5.17 -9.85
CA VAL A 107 5.02 -5.21 -10.43
C VAL A 107 5.10 -4.41 -11.72
N GLN A 108 4.08 -4.47 -12.58
CA GLN A 108 4.00 -3.66 -13.80
C GLN A 108 3.91 -2.17 -13.50
N VAL A 109 3.11 -1.77 -12.50
CA VAL A 109 3.03 -0.37 -12.06
C VAL A 109 4.38 0.12 -11.51
N LEU A 110 5.12 -0.72 -10.79
CA LEU A 110 6.48 -0.36 -10.35
C LEU A 110 7.46 -0.21 -11.51
N GLN A 111 7.32 -1.01 -12.58
CA GLN A 111 8.22 -1.00 -13.73
C GLN A 111 7.92 0.17 -14.68
N ASN A 112 6.65 0.44 -14.94
CA ASN A 112 6.22 1.29 -16.05
C ASN A 112 5.40 2.51 -15.62
N GLY A 113 5.10 2.66 -14.32
CA GLY A 113 4.12 3.64 -13.84
C GLY A 113 2.69 3.25 -14.15
N ILE A 114 1.72 4.06 -13.69
CA ILE A 114 0.28 3.81 -13.88
C ILE A 114 -0.16 4.04 -15.34
N GLU A 115 0.66 4.70 -16.17
CA GLU A 115 0.35 5.06 -17.57
C GLU A 115 0.62 3.96 -18.60
N ALA A 116 1.06 2.76 -18.19
CA ALA A 116 1.09 1.62 -19.11
C ALA A 116 -0.34 1.09 -19.30
N GLU A 117 -1.13 1.80 -20.12
CA GLU A 117 -2.28 1.20 -20.76
C GLU A 117 -1.82 -0.12 -21.42
N PRO A 118 -2.53 -1.23 -21.23
CA PRO A 118 -2.32 -2.36 -22.10
C PRO A 118 -2.74 -1.87 -23.48
N GLU A 119 -1.77 -1.66 -24.39
CA GLU A 119 -2.07 -1.70 -25.80
C GLU A 119 -2.78 -3.04 -26.04
N CYS A 120 -4.10 -2.98 -26.10
CA CYS A 120 -4.95 -4.03 -26.62
C CYS A 120 -4.35 -4.37 -27.97
N HIS A 121 -3.62 -5.47 -28.02
CA HIS A 121 -3.23 -6.05 -29.28
C HIS A 121 -4.53 -6.44 -29.95
N SER A 122 -4.95 -5.57 -30.88
CA SER A 122 -5.94 -5.86 -31.91
C SER A 122 -5.37 -7.01 -32.75
N GLY A 123 -5.50 -8.21 -32.22
CA GLY A 123 -5.24 -9.46 -32.91
C GLY A 123 -6.42 -9.73 -33.82
N GLU A 124 -6.34 -9.14 -35.01
CA GLU A 124 -7.09 -9.54 -36.19
C GLU A 124 -6.67 -10.98 -36.56
N VAL A 125 -7.60 -11.93 -36.49
CA VAL A 125 -7.73 -13.13 -37.37
C VAL A 125 -9.12 -13.73 -37.26
#